data_AF-A0A972NDA5-F1
#
_entry.id   AF-A0A972NDA5-F1
#
_cell.length_a   1.000
_cell.length_b   1.000
_cell.length_c   1.000
_cell.angle_alpha   90.00
_cell.angle_beta   90.00
_cell.angle_gamma   90.00
#
_symmetry.space_group_name_H-M   'P 1'
#
loop_
_entity.id
_entity.type
_entity.pdbx_description
1 polymer ?
#
loop_
_entity_poly.entity_id
_entity_poly.type
_entity_poly.pdbx_seq_one_letter_code
_entity_poly.pdbx_strand_id
1 'polypeptide(L)' 'MQGTTTLLIPPHGGTLIDRRLRGSLQEAARAQAEHLPKISLSRMNLADLEMIAVGAYSPLTGFMRSEDYHR' A
#
# COMPACT_ATOMS: atom_id res chain seq x y z
N MET A 1 -14.68 -32.52 7.22
CA MET A 1 -15.22 -31.17 6.99
C MET A 1 -14.53 -30.63 5.75
N GLN A 2 -15.19 -30.74 4.59
CA GLN A 2 -14.59 -30.39 3.29
C GLN A 2 -14.65 -28.87 3.12
N GLY A 3 -13.48 -28.28 2.87
CA GLY A 3 -13.25 -26.84 2.83
C GLY A 3 -13.99 -26.18 1.66
N THR A 4 -14.66 -25.08 1.97
CA THR A 4 -15.36 -24.23 1.02
C THR A 4 -14.38 -23.68 -0.01
N THR A 5 -14.57 -24.06 -1.28
CA THR A 5 -13.89 -23.46 -2.44
C THR A 5 -14.15 -21.95 -2.43
N THR A 6 -13.13 -21.14 -2.19
CA THR A 6 -13.24 -19.68 -2.23
C THR A 6 -13.56 -19.25 -3.67
N LEU A 7 -14.78 -18.78 -3.91
CA LEU A 7 -15.29 -18.29 -5.21
C LEU A 7 -14.68 -16.95 -5.66
N LEU A 8 -13.76 -16.38 -4.88
CA LEU A 8 -13.14 -15.08 -5.16
C LEU A 8 -11.73 -15.27 -5.75
N ILE A 9 -11.40 -14.45 -6.75
CA ILE A 9 -10.04 -14.40 -7.28
C ILE A 9 -9.06 -14.00 -6.16
N PRO A 10 -7.92 -14.70 -6.01
CA PRO A 10 -6.93 -14.30 -5.03
C PRO A 10 -6.30 -12.94 -5.43
N PRO A 11 -5.82 -12.14 -4.46
CA PRO A 11 -5.04 -10.96 -4.76
C PRO A 11 -3.82 -11.30 -5.62
N HIS A 12 -3.41 -10.36 -6.47
CA HIS A 12 -2.18 -10.53 -7.24
C HIS A 12 -0.97 -10.65 -6.29
N GLY A 13 -0.09 -11.63 -6.53
CA GLY A 13 0.97 -12.01 -5.61
C GLY A 13 0.52 -12.87 -4.41
N GLY A 14 -0.76 -13.28 -4.35
CA GLY A 14 -1.30 -14.20 -3.35
C GLY A 14 -1.66 -13.56 -2.00
N THR A 15 -1.34 -12.29 -1.79
CA THR A 15 -1.66 -11.56 -0.54
C THR A 15 -2.07 -10.13 -0.86
N LEU A 16 -3.15 -9.64 -0.24
CA LEU A 16 -3.57 -8.25 -0.32
C LEU A 16 -2.68 -7.41 0.60
N ILE A 17 -2.02 -6.40 0.06
CA ILE A 17 -1.15 -5.50 0.80
C ILE A 17 -1.94 -4.28 1.31
N ASP A 18 -2.50 -4.32 2.53
CA ASP A 18 -3.10 -3.15 3.19
C ASP A 18 -2.05 -2.40 4.02
N ARG A 19 -1.66 -1.19 3.61
CA ARG A 19 -0.65 -0.37 4.29
C ARG A 19 -1.22 0.73 5.18
N ARG A 20 -2.54 0.74 5.40
CA ARG A 20 -3.17 1.77 6.24
C ARG A 20 -2.92 1.48 7.71
N LEU A 21 -2.28 2.45 8.37
CA LEU A 21 -2.13 2.45 9.82
C LEU A 21 -3.46 2.79 10.49
N ARG A 22 -3.70 2.19 11.66
CA ARG A 22 -4.92 2.36 12.46
C ARG A 22 -4.56 2.51 13.94
N GLY A 23 -5.42 3.19 14.70
CA GLY A 23 -5.25 3.33 16.15
C GLY A 23 -3.93 4.00 16.52
N SER A 24 -3.25 3.49 17.55
CA SER A 24 -2.02 4.07 18.08
C SER A 24 -0.89 4.18 17.05
N LEU A 25 -0.81 3.26 16.09
CA LEU A 25 0.19 3.31 15.01
C LEU A 25 -0.03 4.50 14.08
N GLN A 26 -1.28 4.86 13.81
CA GLN A 26 -1.60 6.03 12.99
C GLN A 26 -1.17 7.32 13.70
N GLU A 27 -1.46 7.44 14.99
CA GLU A 27 -1.10 8.61 15.79
C GLU A 27 0.42 8.76 15.91
N ALA A 28 1.13 7.67 16.19
CA ALA A 28 2.60 7.66 16.24
C ALA A 28 3.22 8.08 14.90
N ALA A 29 2.72 7.53 13.78
CA ALA A 29 3.21 7.89 12.46
C ALA A 29 2.91 9.34 12.09
N ARG A 30 1.75 9.87 12.50
CA ARG A 30 1.40 11.28 12.30
C ARG A 30 2.35 12.20 13.05
N ALA A 31 2.61 11.92 14.33
CA ALA A 31 3.56 12.69 15.14
C ALA A 31 4.98 12.64 14.54
N GLN A 32 5.44 11.47 14.10
CA GLN A 32 6.73 11.34 13.43
C GLN A 32 6.79 12.14 12.12
N ALA A 33 5.72 12.13 11.33
CA ALA A 33 5.66 12.80 10.03
C ALA A 33 5.79 14.33 10.13
N GLU A 34 5.47 14.94 11.28
CA GLU A 34 5.67 16.37 11.50
C GLU A 34 7.13 16.81 11.42
N HIS A 35 8.05 15.89 11.75
CA HIS A 35 9.49 16.12 11.78
C HIS A 35 10.24 15.64 10.54
N LEU A 36 9.53 15.05 9.58
CA LEU A 36 10.13 14.53 8.35
C LEU A 36 10.11 15.58 7.23
N PRO A 37 11.07 15.53 6.28
CA PRO A 37 10.99 16.29 5.04
C PRO A 37 9.67 16.03 4.33
N LYS A 38 9.01 17.10 3.89
CA LYS A 38 7.72 17.04 3.19
C LYS A 38 7.96 17.10 1.68
N ILE A 39 7.36 16.16 0.96
CA ILE A 39 7.37 16.13 -0.50
C ILE A 39 5.94 16.40 -0.97
N SER A 40 5.75 17.47 -1.73
CA SER A 40 4.45 17.78 -2.34
C SER A 40 4.17 16.78 -3.47
N LEU A 41 3.00 16.14 -3.41
CA LEU A 41 2.57 15.19 -4.44
C LEU A 41 1.71 15.90 -5.49
N SER A 42 1.88 15.52 -6.76
CA SER A 42 0.91 15.84 -7.78
C SER A 42 -0.39 15.06 -7.57
N ARG A 43 -1.47 15.44 -8.25
CA ARG A 43 -2.74 14.69 -8.21
C ARG A 43 -2.57 13.23 -8.63
N MET A 44 -1.72 12.97 -9.62
CA MET A 44 -1.46 11.61 -10.09
C MET A 44 -0.70 10.80 -9.04
N ASN A 45 0.35 11.37 -8.43
CA ASN A 45 1.12 10.67 -7.41
C ASN A 45 0.30 10.40 -6.14
N LEU A 46 -0.65 11.28 -5.81
CA LEU A 46 -1.58 11.04 -4.70
C LEU A 46 -2.50 9.86 -4.99
N ALA A 47 -3.04 9.77 -6.21
CA ALA A 47 -3.87 8.63 -6.62
C ALA A 47 -3.07 7.31 -6.57
N ASP A 48 -1.82 7.32 -7.05
CA ASP A 48 -0.94 6.14 -6.98
C ASP A 48 -0.66 5.74 -5.52
N LEU A 49 -0.39 6.73 -4.64
CA LEU A 49 -0.19 6.50 -3.21
C LEU A 49 -1.43 5.83 -2.58
N GLU A 50 -2.64 6.28 -2.94
CA GLU A 50 -3.89 5.67 -2.47
C GLU A 50 -4.02 4.23 -2.96
N MET A 51 -3.74 3.95 -4.24
CA MET A 51 -3.80 2.59 -4.80
C MET A 51 -2.83 1.63 -4.12
N ILE A 52 -1.62 2.10 -3.79
CA ILE A 52 -0.65 1.35 -2.99
C ILE A 52 -1.18 1.14 -1.56
N ALA A 53 -1.72 2.19 -0.92
CA ALA A 53 -2.15 2.14 0.46
C ALA A 53 -3.27 1.13 0.72
N VAL A 54 -4.22 1.02 -0.22
CA VAL A 54 -5.38 0.13 -0.10
C VAL A 54 -5.14 -1.28 -0.67
N GLY A 55 -3.98 -1.52 -1.28
CA GLY A 55 -3.62 -2.82 -1.84
C GLY A 55 -4.14 -3.08 -3.25
N ALA A 56 -4.68 -2.08 -3.95
CA ALA A 56 -5.09 -2.20 -5.34
C ALA A 56 -3.91 -2.59 -6.26
N TYR A 57 -2.69 -2.19 -5.89
CA TYR A 57 -1.45 -2.55 -6.59
C TYR A 57 -0.67 -3.69 -5.94
N SER A 58 -1.30 -4.54 -5.14
CA SER A 58 -0.63 -5.77 -4.66
C SER A 58 0.00 -6.52 -5.84
N PRO A 59 1.27 -6.98 -5.74
CA PRO A 59 2.09 -7.13 -4.54
C PRO A 59 2.95 -5.91 -4.16
N LEU A 60 2.78 -4.74 -4.80
CA LEU A 60 3.59 -3.57 -4.48
C LEU A 60 3.42 -3.17 -3.01
N THR A 61 4.55 -2.87 -2.39
CA THR A 61 4.64 -2.41 -1.00
C THR A 61 5.06 -0.93 -0.90
N GLY A 62 5.23 -0.26 -2.05
CA GLY A 62 5.65 1.13 -2.13
C GLY A 62 5.80 1.56 -3.59
N PHE A 63 6.23 2.80 -3.82
CA PHE A 63 6.66 3.23 -5.15
C PHE A 63 7.85 2.39 -5.62
N MET A 64 7.84 2.04 -6.91
CA MET A 64 8.90 1.24 -7.53
C MET A 64 10.24 1.97 -7.47
N ARG A 65 11.31 1.22 -7.23
CA ARG A 65 12.68 1.70 -7.49
C ARG A 65 12.97 1.60 -8.98
N SER A 66 14.03 2.27 -9.43
CA SER A 66 14.44 2.24 -10.84
C SER A 66 14.68 0.80 -11.34
N GLU A 67 15.31 -0.05 -10.53
CA GLU A 67 15.53 -1.46 -10.85
C GLU A 67 14.22 -2.26 -11.00
N ASP A 68 13.18 -1.94 -10.23
CA ASP A 68 11.89 -2.60 -10.35
C ASP A 68 11.15 -2.13 -11.62
N TYR A 69 11.30 -0.86 -11.96
CA TYR A 69 10.65 -0.23 -13.11
C TYR A 69 11.22 -0.67 -14.46
N HIS A 70 12.53 -0.98 -14.52
CA HIS A 70 13.21 -1.37 -15.75
C HIS A 70 13.35 -2.88 -15.96
N ARG A 71 12.63 -3.69 -15.18
CA ARG A 71 12.52 -5.14 -15.40
C ARG A 71 11.50 -5.46 -16.48
#